data_AF-A0A8J2TWC1-F1
#
_entry.id   AF-A0A8J2TWC1-F1
#
_cell.length_a   1.000
_cell.length_b   1.000
_cell.length_c   1.000
_cell.angle_alpha   90.00
_cell.angle_beta   90.00
_cell.angle_gamma   90.00
#
_symmetry.space_group_name_H-M   'P 1'
#
loop_
_entity.id
_entity.type
_entity.pdbx_description
1 polymer ?
#
loop_
_entity_poly.entity_id
_entity_poly.type
_entity_poly.pdbx_seq_one_letter_code
_entity_poly.pdbx_strand_id
1 'polypeptide(L)'
;MSVLFMRRTFATAGVTAENSDEIFDSLVDELEALEESNEALQEATVTFELDQDRVAFEVYVDAPDGDYEAAEIVAMSCIRSALHASGGGTPGWEDYFQLSHTESTVTAV
;
A
#
# COMPACT_ATOMS: atom_id res chain seq x y z
N MET A 1 -0.98 -21.37 -3.41
CA MET A 1 -1.31 -19.98 -3.76
C MET A 1 -0.20 -19.13 -3.18
N SER A 2 0.54 -18.40 -4.00
CA SER A 2 1.64 -17.57 -3.55
C SER A 2 1.14 -16.15 -3.38
N VAL A 3 1.58 -15.45 -2.35
CA VAL A 3 1.19 -14.08 -2.03
C VAL A 3 2.47 -13.24 -1.97
N LEU A 4 2.42 -12.06 -2.56
CA LEU A 4 3.40 -11.00 -2.35
C LEU A 4 2.94 -10.14 -1.18
N PHE A 5 3.76 -10.07 -0.14
CA PHE A 5 3.69 -8.98 0.83
C PHE A 5 4.59 -7.83 0.37
N MET A 6 4.09 -6.60 0.40
CA MET A 6 4.88 -5.41 0.12
C MET A 6 4.61 -4.34 1.16
N ARG A 7 5.68 -3.83 1.78
CA ARG A 7 5.63 -2.60 2.58
C ARG A 7 6.29 -1.44 1.84
N ARG A 8 5.61 -0.29 1.75
CA ARG A 8 6.13 0.93 1.13
C ARG A 8 5.94 2.12 2.04
N THR A 9 7.01 2.88 2.23
CA THR A 9 6.95 4.10 3.04
C THR A 9 7.22 5.31 2.16
N PHE A 10 6.35 6.32 2.25
CA PHE A 10 6.45 7.57 1.51
C PHE A 10 6.60 8.73 2.48
N ALA A 11 7.35 9.74 2.08
CA ALA A 11 7.40 11.00 2.82
C ALA A 11 6.08 11.76 2.63
N THR A 12 5.53 12.28 3.73
CA THR A 12 4.27 13.02 3.71
C THR A 12 4.54 14.50 3.60
N ALA A 13 4.85 14.99 2.38
CA ALA A 13 5.04 16.42 2.16
C ALA A 13 3.70 17.16 2.29
N GLY A 14 3.56 17.99 3.33
CA GLY A 14 2.38 18.84 3.52
C GLY A 14 1.24 18.21 4.35
N VAL A 15 1.45 17.01 4.88
CA VAL A 15 0.60 16.48 5.97
C VAL A 15 1.01 17.16 7.26
N THR A 16 0.03 17.68 7.99
CA THR A 16 0.19 18.28 9.31
C THR A 16 -0.70 17.54 10.29
N ALA A 17 -0.47 17.72 11.59
CA ALA A 17 -1.35 17.16 12.61
C ALA A 17 -2.81 17.67 12.50
N GLU A 18 -3.06 18.76 11.77
CA GLU A 18 -4.40 19.33 11.59
C GLU A 18 -5.18 18.66 10.45
N ASN A 19 -4.49 18.04 9.48
CA ASN A 19 -5.12 17.40 8.32
C ASN A 19 -4.84 15.89 8.23
N SER A 20 -4.03 15.33 9.13
CA SER A 20 -3.61 13.93 9.09
C SER A 20 -4.76 12.96 9.25
N ASP A 21 -5.75 13.28 10.10
CA ASP A 21 -6.92 12.40 10.30
C ASP A 21 -7.80 12.34 9.04
N GLU A 22 -8.14 13.49 8.43
CA GLU A 22 -8.91 13.51 7.18
C GLU A 22 -8.20 12.78 6.03
N ILE A 23 -6.88 12.94 5.90
CA ILE A 23 -6.10 12.25 4.88
C ILE A 23 -6.03 10.75 5.18
N PHE A 24 -5.92 10.36 6.45
CA PHE A 24 -5.89 8.96 6.85
C PHE A 24 -7.24 8.28 6.59
N ASP A 25 -8.35 8.87 7.02
CA ASP A 25 -9.69 8.35 6.76
C ASP A 25 -9.90 8.19 5.24
N SER A 26 -9.56 9.21 4.46
CA SER A 26 -9.67 9.14 3.00
C SER A 26 -8.77 8.06 2.37
N LEU A 27 -7.58 7.79 2.91
CA LEU A 27 -6.71 6.72 2.43
C LEU A 27 -7.27 5.34 2.78
N VAL A 28 -7.86 5.19 3.97
CA VAL A 28 -8.49 3.94 4.40
C VAL A 28 -9.69 3.62 3.51
N ASP A 29 -10.63 4.57 3.33
CA ASP A 29 -11.80 4.39 2.47
C ASP A 29 -11.42 3.96 1.04
N GLU A 30 -10.38 4.57 0.47
CA GLU A 30 -9.92 4.24 -0.89
C GLU A 30 -9.22 2.88 -0.97
N LEU A 31 -8.46 2.48 0.06
CA LEU A 31 -7.85 1.15 0.11
C LEU A 31 -8.92 0.06 0.26
N GLU A 32 -9.93 0.26 1.10
CA GLU A 32 -11.06 -0.66 1.24
C GLU A 32 -11.82 -0.80 -0.10
N ALA A 33 -12.10 0.32 -0.78
CA ALA A 33 -12.74 0.29 -2.10
C ALA A 33 -11.91 -0.47 -3.16
N LEU A 34 -10.58 -0.36 -3.09
CA LEU A 34 -9.66 -1.10 -3.96
C LEU A 34 -9.63 -2.60 -3.63
N GLU A 35 -9.70 -2.99 -2.36
CA GLU A 35 -9.82 -4.40 -1.94
C GLU A 35 -11.11 -5.02 -2.48
N GLU A 36 -12.24 -4.30 -2.40
CA GLU A 36 -13.51 -4.79 -2.93
C GLU A 36 -13.53 -4.89 -4.46
N SER A 37 -12.74 -4.05 -5.15
CA SER A 37 -12.77 -3.92 -6.62
C SER A 37 -11.65 -4.70 -7.32
N ASN A 38 -10.62 -5.13 -6.61
CA ASN A 38 -9.45 -5.81 -7.17
C ASN A 38 -9.25 -7.18 -6.52
N GLU A 39 -9.70 -8.24 -7.20
CA GLU A 39 -9.64 -9.63 -6.72
C GLU A 39 -8.22 -10.11 -6.41
N ALA A 40 -7.17 -9.47 -6.94
CA ALA A 40 -5.79 -9.81 -6.63
C ALA A 40 -5.26 -9.13 -5.36
N LEU A 41 -5.89 -8.06 -4.88
CA LEU A 41 -5.52 -7.40 -3.63
C LEU A 41 -6.26 -8.10 -2.48
N GLN A 42 -5.51 -8.82 -1.64
CA GLN A 42 -6.07 -9.58 -0.52
C GLN A 42 -6.35 -8.70 0.70
N GLU A 43 -5.42 -7.79 0.99
CA GLU A 43 -5.46 -6.89 2.13
C GLU A 43 -4.51 -5.71 1.89
N ALA A 44 -4.92 -4.53 2.34
CA ALA A 44 -4.12 -3.33 2.36
C ALA A 44 -4.29 -2.61 3.71
N THR A 45 -3.21 -2.04 4.22
CA THR A 45 -3.21 -1.28 5.45
C THR A 45 -2.33 -0.05 5.27
N VAL A 46 -2.74 1.05 5.89
CA VAL A 46 -1.99 2.30 5.92
C VAL A 46 -1.68 2.68 7.37
N THR A 47 -0.49 3.23 7.61
CA THR A 47 -0.02 3.70 8.92
C THR A 47 0.68 5.04 8.76
N PHE A 48 0.29 6.04 9.54
CA PHE A 48 1.03 7.31 9.63
C PHE A 48 2.11 7.23 10.71
N GLU A 49 3.35 7.49 10.31
CA GLU A 49 4.50 7.69 11.18
C GLU A 49 4.76 9.20 11.30
N LEU A 50 3.89 9.91 12.03
CA LEU A 50 3.89 11.38 12.13
C LEU A 50 5.22 11.94 12.66
N ASP A 51 5.87 11.26 13.62
CA ASP A 51 7.19 11.66 14.15
C ASP A 51 8.30 11.65 13.10
N GLN A 52 8.09 10.97 11.97
CA GLN A 52 9.06 10.81 10.89
C GLN A 52 8.60 11.44 9.57
N ASP A 53 7.45 12.15 9.56
CA ASP A 53 6.80 12.70 8.37
C ASP A 53 6.64 11.64 7.26
N ARG A 54 6.13 10.47 7.64
CA ARG A 54 6.01 9.30 6.76
C ARG A 54 4.64 8.65 6.83
N VAL A 55 4.26 8.03 5.72
CA VAL A 55 3.11 7.12 5.62
C VAL A 55 3.61 5.79 5.10
N ALA A 56 3.26 4.71 5.78
CA ALA A 56 3.58 3.34 5.39
C ALA A 56 2.32 2.63 4.88
N PHE A 57 2.44 1.98 3.74
CA PHE A 57 1.44 1.08 3.16
C PHE A 57 1.97 -0.33 3.26
N GLU A 58 1.10 -1.25 3.68
CA GLU A 58 1.35 -2.68 3.73
C GLU A 58 0.27 -3.34 2.87
N VAL A 59 0.67 -4.08 1.83
CA VAL A 59 -0.27 -4.71 0.90
C VAL A 59 0.07 -6.17 0.69
N TYR A 60 -0.96 -6.98 0.59
CA TYR A 60 -0.90 -8.41 0.29
C TYR A 60 -1.58 -8.63 -1.06
N VAL A 61 -0.83 -9.12 -2.03
CA VAL A 61 -1.32 -9.30 -3.40
C VAL A 61 -1.08 -10.73 -3.84
N ASP A 62 -2.06 -11.34 -4.49
CA ASP A 62 -1.89 -12.66 -5.09
C ASP A 62 -0.84 -12.66 -6.20
N ALA A 63 0.06 -13.63 -6.14
CA ALA A 63 1.10 -13.90 -7.12
C ALA A 63 0.87 -15.29 -7.73
N PRO A 64 -0.14 -15.47 -8.60
CA PRO A 64 -0.41 -16.75 -9.23
C PRO A 64 0.85 -17.25 -9.96
N ASP A 65 1.10 -18.55 -9.86
CA ASP A 65 2.28 -19.21 -10.45
C ASP A 65 3.64 -18.62 -10.04
N GLY A 66 3.67 -17.83 -8.95
CA GLY A 66 4.87 -17.14 -8.49
C GLY A 66 5.25 -15.90 -9.31
N ASP A 67 4.29 -15.30 -10.03
CA ASP A 67 4.51 -14.06 -10.78
C ASP A 67 4.54 -12.84 -9.85
N TYR A 68 5.64 -12.68 -9.13
CA TYR A 68 5.85 -11.57 -8.19
C TYR A 68 6.00 -10.22 -8.88
N GLU A 69 6.44 -10.19 -10.14
CA GLU A 69 6.56 -8.94 -10.91
C GLU A 69 5.18 -8.37 -11.23
N ALA A 70 4.25 -9.21 -11.68
CA ALA A 70 2.86 -8.82 -11.86
C ALA A 70 2.21 -8.38 -10.54
N ALA A 71 2.43 -9.13 -9.45
CA ALA A 71 1.91 -8.77 -8.14
C ALA A 71 2.48 -7.44 -7.62
N GLU A 72 3.75 -7.13 -7.87
CA GLU A 72 4.36 -5.84 -7.52
C GLU A 72 3.74 -4.68 -8.31
N ILE A 73 3.46 -4.88 -9.61
CA ILE A 73 2.79 -3.87 -10.43
C ILE A 73 1.38 -3.57 -9.89
N VAL A 74 0.64 -4.60 -9.49
CA VAL A 74 -0.68 -4.45 -8.88
C VAL A 74 -0.60 -3.70 -7.55
N ALA A 75 0.27 -4.14 -6.64
CA ALA A 75 0.52 -3.50 -5.36
C ALA A 75 0.81 -2.00 -5.50
N MET A 76 1.76 -1.65 -6.38
CA MET A 76 2.14 -0.26 -6.63
C MET A 76 1.01 0.55 -7.28
N SER A 77 0.20 -0.08 -8.13
CA SER A 77 -0.95 0.59 -8.77
C SER A 77 -2.05 0.91 -7.76
N CYS A 78 -2.36 -0.01 -6.83
CA CYS A 78 -3.33 0.24 -5.76
C CYS A 78 -2.89 1.37 -4.84
N ILE A 79 -1.63 1.36 -4.37
CA ILE A 79 -1.08 2.42 -3.52
C ILE A 79 -1.15 3.79 -4.22
N ARG A 80 -0.85 3.83 -5.53
CA ARG A 80 -0.95 5.06 -6.33
C ARG A 80 -2.39 5.57 -6.43
N SER A 81 -3.34 4.68 -6.67
CA SER A 81 -4.75 5.04 -6.78
C SER A 81 -5.27 5.64 -5.47
N ALA A 82 -4.97 4.99 -4.33
CA ALA A 82 -5.39 5.48 -3.02
C ALA A 82 -4.78 6.88 -2.71
N LEU A 83 -3.48 7.05 -2.93
CA LEU A 83 -2.81 8.34 -2.74
C LEU A 83 -3.36 9.45 -3.66
N HIS A 84 -3.68 9.11 -4.90
CA HIS A 84 -4.22 10.08 -5.86
C HIS A 84 -5.62 10.53 -5.47
N ALA A 85 -6.47 9.58 -5.06
CA ALA A 85 -7.85 9.85 -4.66
C ALA A 85 -7.92 10.62 -3.33
N SER A 86 -7.00 10.38 -2.39
CA SER A 86 -6.92 11.10 -1.12
C SER A 86 -6.38 12.53 -1.23
N GLY A 87 -6.22 13.06 -2.45
CA GLY A 87 -5.73 14.42 -2.69
C GLY A 87 -4.22 14.60 -2.41
N GLY A 88 -3.50 13.50 -2.19
CA GLY A 88 -2.05 13.52 -1.96
C GLY A 88 -1.30 13.87 -3.24
N GLY A 89 -0.58 15.00 -3.23
CA GLY A 89 0.53 15.17 -4.16
C GLY A 89 1.64 14.18 -3.78
N THR A 90 2.26 13.52 -4.76
CA THR A 90 3.34 12.53 -4.52
C THR A 90 4.76 13.05 -4.85
N PRO A 91 5.22 14.25 -4.40
CA PRO A 91 6.61 14.66 -4.63
C PRO A 91 7.57 13.85 -3.74
N GLY A 92 8.61 13.25 -4.35
CA GLY A 92 9.67 12.50 -3.64
C GLY A 92 9.46 10.98 -3.50
N TRP A 93 8.48 10.43 -4.22
CA TRP A 93 8.06 9.01 -4.17
C TRP A 93 9.05 7.99 -4.79
N GLU A 94 10.08 8.43 -5.50
CA GLU A 94 11.07 7.55 -6.17
C GLU A 94 12.18 7.06 -5.23
N ASP A 95 12.32 7.68 -4.05
CA ASP A 95 13.56 7.58 -3.24
C ASP A 95 13.55 6.54 -2.12
N TYR A 96 12.40 5.96 -1.73
CA TYR A 96 12.34 5.07 -0.56
C TYR A 96 11.62 3.75 -0.85
N PHE A 97 12.41 2.68 -0.97
CA PHE A 97 11.91 1.33 -1.21
C PHE A 97 12.50 0.34 -0.21
N GLN A 98 11.63 -0.41 0.50
CA GLN A 98 12.01 -1.65 1.18
C GLN A 98 11.10 -2.76 0.67
N LEU A 99 11.58 -3.53 -0.32
CA LEU A 99 10.90 -4.74 -0.81
C LEU A 99 11.25 -5.91 0.11
N SER A 100 10.26 -6.47 0.78
CA SER A 100 10.39 -7.72 1.54
C SER A 100 9.49 -8.78 0.91
N HIS A 101 10.08 -9.74 0.21
CA HIS A 101 9.33 -10.90 -0.27
C HIS A 101 9.09 -11.85 0.89
N THR A 102 7.83 -12.05 1.28
CA THR A 102 7.44 -13.09 2.23
C THR A 102 6.74 -14.21 1.47
N GLU A 103 7.40 -15.36 1.31
CA GLU A 103 6.75 -16.58 0.85
C GLU A 103 5.93 -17.19 2.00
N SER A 104 4.64 -16.84 2.08
CA SER A 104 3.71 -17.53 2.97
C SER A 104 3.20 -18.80 2.28
N THR A 105 3.85 -19.94 2.53
CA THR A 105 3.29 -21.25 2.15
C THR A 105 2.13 -21.60 3.08
N VAL A 106 0.90 -21.30 2.66
CA VAL A 106 -0.30 -21.82 3.35
C VAL A 106 -0.35 -23.33 3.08
N THR A 107 0.11 -24.13 4.06
CA THR A 107 -0.13 -25.58 4.07
C THR A 107 -1.56 -25.79 4.54
N ALA A 108 -2.47 -26.05 3.60
CA ALA A 108 -3.79 -26.57 3.95
C ALA A 108 -3.60 -27.91 4.67
N VAL A 109 -4.12 -28.02 5.89
CA VAL A 109 -4.17 -29.25 6.70
C VAL A 109 -5.39 -30.08 6.29
#